data_AF-A0A426XUX3-F1
#
_entry.id   AF-A0A426XUX3-F1
#
_cell.length_a   1.000
_cell.length_b   1.000
_cell.length_c   1.000
_cell.angle_alpha   90.00
_cell.angle_beta   90.00
_cell.angle_gamma   90.00
#
_symmetry.space_group_name_H-M   'P 1'
#
loop_
_entity.id
_entity.type
_entity.pdbx_description
1 polymer ?
#
loop_
_entity_poly.entity_id
_entity_poly.type
_entity_poly.pdbx_seq_one_letter_code
_entity_poly.pdbx_strand_id
1 'polypeptide(L)'
;MRTSSSVLVVGGGPTGVELASDIASVYPDKKVTLVHSGPRLLGFIGHKAGNKALDWLRSKNVDVLLEQSVDLDSISEADGIYITSAGEAIAADCHYVCVNRPLGSSWLRESIVKDSMDKYGQLMVDEHLRVKARNNIFAIGDVIDVPERKQGVLAQRHAMVVAKNLKLLLKGGNKEIKLSKYRPTVSITMVSLGKKDAVAQLPFTTMSGFLPGLIKSRELFLRKTRKLLGLENHSVFL
;
A
#
# COMPACT_ATOMS: atom_id res chain seq x y z
N MET A 1 13.93 14.41 8.95
CA MET A 1 12.54 14.90 9.15
C MET A 1 12.39 16.00 10.19
N ARG A 2 12.67 15.81 11.50
CA ARG A 2 12.45 16.90 12.49
C ARG A 2 13.25 18.17 12.18
N THR A 3 14.51 18.01 11.75
CA THR A 3 15.44 19.08 11.37
C THR A 3 15.36 19.50 9.90
N SER A 4 14.62 18.77 9.06
CA SER A 4 14.47 19.03 7.62
C SER A 4 13.42 20.11 7.39
N SER A 5 13.71 21.18 6.66
CA SER A 5 12.75 22.24 6.31
C SER A 5 11.98 21.94 5.02
N SER A 6 12.54 21.06 4.17
CA SER A 6 11.99 20.68 2.87
C SER A 6 12.00 19.16 2.68
N VAL A 7 10.92 18.61 2.12
CA VAL A 7 10.75 17.17 1.90
C VAL A 7 10.25 16.88 0.49
N LEU A 8 10.94 16.01 -0.22
CA LEU A 8 10.52 15.48 -1.51
C LEU A 8 9.85 14.10 -1.33
N VAL A 9 8.67 13.91 -1.91
CA VAL A 9 7.99 12.62 -1.96
C VAL A 9 7.86 12.19 -3.42
N VAL A 10 8.48 11.06 -3.78
CA VAL A 10 8.48 10.54 -5.15
C VAL A 10 7.45 9.41 -5.27
N GLY A 11 6.34 9.68 -5.94
CA GLY A 11 5.28 8.71 -6.25
C GLY A 11 3.89 9.13 -5.74
N GLY A 12 2.94 9.38 -6.65
CA GLY A 12 1.55 9.74 -6.36
C GLY A 12 0.58 8.57 -6.11
N GLY A 13 1.12 7.42 -5.68
CA GLY A 13 0.32 6.28 -5.21
C GLY A 13 -0.22 6.50 -3.78
N PRO A 14 -0.92 5.50 -3.19
CA PRO A 14 -1.46 5.60 -1.83
C PRO A 14 -0.43 6.05 -0.81
N THR A 15 0.73 5.38 -0.79
CA THR A 15 1.80 5.63 0.18
C THR A 15 2.32 7.05 0.11
N GLY A 16 2.61 7.55 -1.10
CA GLY A 16 3.17 8.90 -1.26
C GLY A 16 2.14 9.99 -0.99
N VAL A 17 0.87 9.78 -1.37
CA VAL A 17 -0.22 10.71 -1.02
C VAL A 17 -0.40 10.75 0.50
N GLU A 18 -0.49 9.61 1.17
CA GLU A 18 -0.64 9.55 2.63
C GLU A 18 0.54 10.21 3.35
N LEU A 19 1.76 9.90 2.93
CA LEU A 19 2.97 10.46 3.53
C LEU A 19 3.04 11.97 3.36
N ALA A 20 2.82 12.49 2.14
CA ALA A 20 2.81 13.92 1.88
C ALA A 20 1.71 14.63 2.69
N SER A 21 0.52 14.02 2.77
CA SER A 21 -0.58 14.57 3.57
C SER A 21 -0.31 14.58 5.07
N ASP A 22 0.33 13.55 5.60
CA ASP A 22 0.71 13.48 7.02
C ASP A 22 1.79 14.51 7.35
N ILE A 23 2.82 14.66 6.51
CA ILE A 23 3.86 15.67 6.70
C ILE A 23 3.23 17.07 6.71
N ALA A 24 2.43 17.42 5.69
CA ALA A 24 1.79 18.72 5.58
C ALA A 24 0.80 19.01 6.73
N SER A 25 0.21 17.97 7.31
CA SER A 25 -0.70 18.12 8.46
C SER A 25 0.02 18.29 9.80
N VAL A 26 1.14 17.60 9.99
CA VAL A 26 1.89 17.60 11.26
C VAL A 26 2.89 18.74 11.32
N TYR A 27 3.45 19.13 10.17
CA TYR A 27 4.47 20.17 10.04
C TYR A 27 4.06 21.17 8.96
N PRO A 28 3.06 22.04 9.22
CA PRO A 28 2.51 22.95 8.23
C PRO A 28 3.53 23.97 7.68
N ASP A 29 4.60 24.22 8.41
CA ASP A 29 5.66 25.16 8.02
C ASP A 29 6.74 24.52 7.11
N LYS A 30 6.70 23.20 6.90
CA LYS A 30 7.67 22.51 6.03
C LYS A 30 7.22 22.56 4.58
N LYS A 31 8.17 22.82 3.68
CA LYS A 31 7.93 22.71 2.23
C LYS A 31 7.84 21.22 1.85
N VAL A 32 6.73 20.82 1.24
CA VAL A 32 6.54 19.46 0.74
C VAL A 32 6.31 19.50 -0.76
N THR A 33 7.13 18.76 -1.50
CA THR A 33 6.96 18.58 -2.94
C THR A 33 6.67 17.11 -3.22
N LEU A 34 5.57 16.81 -3.91
CA LEU A 34 5.21 15.48 -4.38
C LEU A 34 5.38 15.42 -5.90
N VAL A 35 6.26 14.53 -6.37
CA VAL A 35 6.48 14.28 -7.80
C VAL A 35 5.84 12.95 -8.18
N HIS A 36 5.08 12.92 -9.28
CA HIS A 36 4.48 11.71 -9.81
C HIS A 36 4.53 11.66 -11.34
N SER A 37 5.00 10.54 -11.89
CA SER A 37 5.15 10.35 -13.33
C SER A 37 3.83 10.22 -14.09
N GLY A 38 2.72 9.91 -13.40
CA GLY A 38 1.41 9.80 -14.01
C GLY A 38 0.67 11.14 -14.10
N PRO A 39 -0.36 11.24 -14.96
CA PRO A 39 -1.15 12.45 -15.14
C PRO A 39 -2.12 12.74 -13.98
N ARG A 40 -2.22 11.84 -13.00
CA ARG A 40 -3.10 12.00 -11.84
C ARG A 40 -2.62 11.20 -10.64
N LEU A 41 -2.91 11.72 -9.45
CA LEU A 41 -2.74 10.98 -8.20
C LEU A 41 -3.72 9.81 -8.13
N LEU A 42 -3.31 8.77 -7.39
CA LEU A 42 -4.13 7.59 -7.11
C LEU A 42 -4.71 6.98 -8.40
N GLY A 43 -3.86 6.78 -9.41
CA GLY A 43 -4.22 6.27 -10.75
C GLY A 43 -5.02 4.95 -10.76
N PHE A 44 -5.01 4.22 -9.66
CA PHE A 44 -5.68 2.92 -9.50
C PHE A 44 -7.13 3.01 -8.98
N ILE A 45 -7.61 4.21 -8.60
CA ILE A 45 -9.02 4.49 -8.24
C ILE A 45 -9.65 5.49 -9.21
N GLY A 46 -10.95 5.73 -9.07
CA GLY A 46 -11.70 6.63 -9.96
C GLY A 46 -11.19 8.09 -9.91
N HIS A 47 -11.36 8.81 -11.02
CA HIS A 47 -10.85 10.19 -11.20
C HIS A 47 -11.27 11.14 -10.07
N LYS A 48 -12.52 11.06 -9.61
CA LYS A 48 -13.03 11.89 -8.51
C LYS A 48 -12.18 11.78 -7.25
N ALA A 49 -11.67 10.59 -6.94
CA ALA A 49 -10.87 10.34 -5.76
C ALA A 49 -9.46 10.94 -5.90
N GLY A 50 -8.84 10.80 -7.07
CA GLY A 50 -7.55 11.41 -7.39
C GLY A 50 -7.60 12.94 -7.34
N ASN A 51 -8.64 13.54 -7.94
CA ASN A 51 -8.83 15.00 -7.93
C ASN A 51 -9.03 15.53 -6.50
N LYS A 52 -9.87 14.86 -5.70
CA LYS A 52 -10.06 15.23 -4.28
C LYS A 52 -8.77 15.17 -3.46
N ALA A 53 -7.91 14.18 -3.73
CA ALA A 53 -6.60 14.11 -3.08
C ALA A 53 -5.66 15.24 -3.54
N LEU A 54 -5.65 15.56 -4.83
CA LEU A 54 -4.87 16.66 -5.40
C LEU A 54 -5.30 18.02 -4.83
N ASP A 55 -6.61 18.29 -4.80
CA ASP A 55 -7.18 19.53 -4.28
C ASP A 55 -6.85 19.67 -2.78
N TRP A 56 -6.96 18.58 -2.02
CA TRP A 56 -6.61 18.59 -0.60
C TRP A 56 -5.13 18.87 -0.38
N LEU A 57 -4.22 18.21 -1.12
CA LEU A 57 -2.77 18.43 -1.00
C LEU A 57 -2.40 19.89 -1.33
N ARG A 58 -2.95 20.43 -2.41
CA ARG A 58 -2.76 21.84 -2.80
C ARG A 58 -3.32 22.80 -1.75
N SER A 59 -4.47 22.49 -1.14
CA SER A 59 -5.03 23.28 -0.03
C SER A 59 -4.15 23.31 1.22
N LYS A 60 -3.17 22.40 1.32
CA LYS A 60 -2.15 22.32 2.38
C LYS A 60 -0.78 22.80 1.92
N ASN A 61 -0.71 23.57 0.83
CA ASN A 61 0.53 24.11 0.25
C ASN A 61 1.56 23.03 -0.12
N VAL A 62 1.10 21.83 -0.49
CA VAL A 62 1.97 20.81 -1.09
C VAL A 62 2.12 21.11 -2.58
N ASP A 63 3.37 21.25 -3.02
CA ASP A 63 3.70 21.39 -4.45
C ASP A 63 3.55 20.03 -5.12
N VAL A 64 2.53 19.85 -5.97
CA VAL A 64 2.29 18.58 -6.67
C VAL A 64 2.66 18.70 -8.15
N LEU A 65 3.70 17.98 -8.55
CA LEU A 65 4.22 17.91 -9.91
C LEU A 65 3.80 16.57 -10.54
N LEU A 66 2.89 16.65 -11.51
CA LEU A 66 2.40 15.50 -12.27
C LEU A 66 3.13 15.39 -13.59
N GLU A 67 3.13 14.20 -14.20
CA GLU A 67 3.84 13.90 -15.46
C GLU A 67 5.34 14.18 -15.39
N GLN A 68 5.90 14.08 -14.17
CA GLN A 68 7.32 14.26 -13.91
C GLN A 68 7.86 13.09 -13.09
N SER A 69 9.08 12.65 -13.36
CA SER A 69 9.81 11.68 -12.54
C SER A 69 11.11 12.28 -12.02
N VAL A 70 11.61 11.74 -10.92
CA VAL A 70 12.96 12.01 -10.42
C VAL A 70 13.74 10.72 -10.56
N ASP A 71 14.90 10.79 -11.21
CA ASP A 71 15.86 9.70 -11.18
C ASP A 71 16.71 9.85 -9.92
N LEU A 72 16.60 8.89 -9.02
CA LEU A 72 17.31 8.93 -7.73
C LEU A 72 18.68 8.28 -7.80
N ASP A 73 18.95 7.48 -8.84
CA ASP A 73 20.22 6.77 -9.01
C ASP A 73 21.30 7.69 -9.61
N SER A 74 20.91 8.80 -10.25
CA SER A 74 21.80 9.82 -10.81
C SER A 74 22.14 10.98 -9.86
N ILE A 75 21.61 10.96 -8.64
CA ILE A 75 21.76 12.06 -7.68
C ILE A 75 22.82 11.69 -6.65
N SER A 76 23.90 12.46 -6.59
CA SER A 76 24.74 12.51 -5.39
C SER A 76 23.91 13.17 -4.29
N GLU A 77 23.51 12.42 -3.26
CA GLU A 77 22.81 12.93 -2.07
C GLU A 77 23.50 14.17 -1.44
N ALA A 78 24.78 14.40 -1.76
CA ALA A 78 25.63 15.48 -1.27
C ALA A 78 25.08 16.90 -1.47
N ASP A 79 24.27 17.16 -2.52
CA ASP A 79 23.86 18.53 -2.85
C ASP A 79 22.39 18.86 -2.49
N GLY A 80 21.59 17.86 -2.12
CA GLY A 80 20.17 18.08 -1.76
C GLY A 80 19.29 18.61 -2.92
N ILE A 81 19.77 18.53 -4.17
CA ILE A 81 19.06 18.98 -5.37
C ILE A 81 18.65 17.77 -6.20
N TYR A 82 17.39 17.74 -6.61
CA TYR A 82 16.77 16.68 -7.41
C TYR A 82 16.28 17.27 -8.72
N ILE A 83 16.69 16.68 -9.85
CA ILE A 83 16.26 17.13 -11.18
C ILE A 83 15.10 16.26 -11.65
N THR A 84 14.00 16.91 -12.05
CA THR A 84 12.87 16.19 -12.64
C THR A 84 13.11 15.87 -14.11
N SER A 85 12.35 14.93 -14.67
CA SER A 85 12.35 14.64 -16.10
C SER A 85 11.93 15.83 -16.98
N ALA A 86 11.34 16.87 -16.39
CA ALA A 86 11.02 18.13 -17.06
C ALA A 86 12.16 19.17 -16.95
N GLY A 87 13.26 18.84 -16.29
CA GLY A 87 14.40 19.74 -16.06
C GLY A 87 14.24 20.68 -14.87
N GLU A 88 13.21 20.51 -14.03
CA GLU A 88 13.02 21.33 -12.83
C GLU A 88 13.96 20.90 -11.71
N ALA A 89 14.61 21.86 -11.05
CA ALA A 89 15.46 21.61 -9.90
C ALA A 89 14.66 21.78 -8.59
N ILE A 90 14.61 20.72 -7.79
CA ILE A 90 13.93 20.68 -6.49
C ILE A 90 15.00 20.57 -5.40
N ALA A 91 15.09 21.57 -4.52
CA ALA A 91 15.89 21.46 -3.31
C ALA A 91 15.08 20.76 -2.20
N ALA A 92 15.62 19.69 -1.62
CA ALA A 92 15.00 18.98 -0.50
C ALA A 92 16.04 18.40 0.47
N ASP A 93 15.85 18.66 1.77
CA ASP A 93 16.74 18.16 2.84
C ASP A 93 16.61 16.65 3.05
N CYS A 94 15.49 16.05 2.63
CA CYS A 94 15.31 14.61 2.56
C CYS A 94 14.28 14.22 1.51
N HIS A 95 14.37 12.99 1.01
CA HIS A 95 13.40 12.44 0.07
C HIS A 95 12.83 11.11 0.56
N TYR A 96 11.63 10.77 0.07
CA TYR A 96 10.97 9.48 0.28
C TYR A 96 10.53 8.87 -1.04
N VAL A 97 10.96 7.64 -1.27
CA VAL A 97 10.64 6.87 -2.48
C VAL A 97 9.37 6.04 -2.24
N CYS A 98 8.27 6.47 -2.83
CA CYS A 98 6.93 5.87 -2.70
C CYS A 98 6.43 5.29 -4.02
N VAL A 99 7.34 4.86 -4.89
CA VAL A 99 7.03 4.15 -6.15
C VAL A 99 7.00 2.65 -5.94
N ASN A 100 6.35 1.94 -6.86
CA ASN A 100 6.25 0.49 -6.78
C ASN A 100 7.64 -0.15 -6.97
N ARG A 101 8.05 -0.99 -6.02
CA ARG A 101 9.27 -1.81 -6.16
C ARG A 101 8.94 -3.11 -6.90
N PRO A 102 9.92 -3.73 -7.58
CA PRO A 102 9.76 -5.10 -8.08
C PRO A 102 9.31 -6.05 -6.96
N LEU A 103 8.51 -7.06 -7.32
CA LEU A 103 8.14 -8.13 -6.40
C LEU A 103 9.39 -8.75 -5.77
N GLY A 104 9.41 -8.84 -4.43
CA GLY A 104 10.50 -9.44 -3.66
C GLY A 104 10.56 -10.98 -3.74
N SER A 105 10.33 -11.54 -4.92
CA SER A 105 10.16 -12.97 -5.17
C SER A 105 11.29 -13.60 -5.99
N SER A 106 12.34 -12.83 -6.33
CA SER A 106 13.48 -13.33 -7.13
C SER A 106 14.10 -14.59 -6.55
N TRP A 107 14.25 -14.66 -5.22
CA TRP A 107 14.80 -15.82 -4.49
C TRP A 107 13.99 -17.11 -4.67
N LEU A 108 12.70 -17.03 -5.05
CA LEU A 108 11.88 -18.21 -5.30
C LEU A 108 12.26 -18.94 -6.60
N ARG A 109 12.96 -18.28 -7.52
CA ARG A 109 13.41 -18.87 -8.79
C ARG A 109 14.43 -19.99 -8.59
N GLU A 110 15.10 -20.00 -7.44
CA GLU A 110 16.09 -21.01 -7.05
C GLU A 110 15.52 -22.01 -6.03
N SER A 111 14.20 -21.99 -5.82
CA SER A 111 13.53 -22.81 -4.81
C SER A 111 12.74 -23.98 -5.41
N ILE A 112 12.18 -24.83 -4.54
CA ILE A 112 11.28 -25.92 -4.93
C ILE A 112 9.99 -25.45 -5.61
N VAL A 113 9.62 -24.16 -5.53
CA VAL A 113 8.40 -23.63 -6.16
C VAL A 113 8.68 -22.86 -7.46
N LYS A 114 9.91 -22.92 -7.99
CA LYS A 114 10.31 -22.20 -9.20
C LYS A 114 9.38 -22.44 -10.40
N ASP A 115 8.93 -23.68 -10.58
CA ASP A 115 8.06 -24.10 -11.70
C ASP A 115 6.58 -23.70 -11.48
N SER A 116 6.27 -23.17 -10.30
CA SER A 116 4.95 -22.67 -9.94
C SER A 116 4.86 -21.14 -9.99
N MET A 117 5.86 -20.45 -10.56
CA MET A 117 5.85 -19.01 -10.73
C MET A 117 5.30 -18.59 -12.10
N ASP A 118 4.53 -17.50 -12.14
CA ASP A 118 4.09 -16.87 -13.39
C ASP A 118 5.20 -16.00 -14.01
N LYS A 119 4.93 -15.47 -15.21
CA LYS A 119 5.88 -14.59 -15.93
C LYS A 119 6.16 -13.26 -15.22
N TYR A 120 5.34 -12.87 -14.24
CA TYR A 120 5.49 -11.66 -13.43
C TYR A 120 6.23 -11.93 -12.12
N GLY A 121 6.63 -13.18 -11.86
CA GLY A 121 7.32 -13.59 -10.64
C GLY A 121 6.39 -13.82 -9.45
N GLN A 122 5.09 -13.99 -9.66
CA GLN A 122 4.14 -14.36 -8.62
C GLN A 122 3.98 -15.88 -8.53
N LEU A 123 3.71 -16.42 -7.34
CA LEU A 123 3.35 -17.82 -7.15
C LEU A 123 1.92 -18.07 -7.61
N MET A 124 1.77 -19.01 -8.53
CA MET A 124 0.46 -19.47 -8.97
C MET A 124 -0.20 -20.30 -7.89
N VAL A 125 -1.40 -19.91 -7.49
CA VAL A 125 -2.17 -20.63 -6.46
C VAL A 125 -3.51 -21.16 -6.96
N ASP A 126 -4.03 -22.19 -6.31
CA ASP A 126 -5.41 -22.66 -6.49
C ASP A 126 -6.41 -21.85 -5.64
N GLU A 127 -7.70 -22.19 -5.73
CA GLU A 127 -8.75 -21.53 -4.94
C GLU A 127 -8.62 -21.77 -3.42
N HIS A 128 -7.76 -22.70 -2.97
CA HIS A 128 -7.46 -22.94 -1.56
C HIS A 128 -6.18 -22.26 -1.09
N LEU A 129 -5.56 -21.46 -1.97
CA LEU A 129 -4.28 -20.78 -1.78
C LEU A 129 -3.09 -21.75 -1.64
N ARG A 130 -3.21 -22.96 -2.20
CA ARG A 130 -2.08 -23.88 -2.38
C ARG A 130 -1.31 -23.50 -3.62
N VAL A 131 0.01 -23.59 -3.55
CA VAL A 131 0.87 -23.41 -4.71
C VAL A 131 0.56 -24.51 -5.73
N LYS A 132 0.35 -24.14 -7.00
CA LYS A 132 0.03 -25.12 -8.06
C LYS A 132 1.10 -26.21 -8.13
N ALA A 133 0.64 -27.45 -8.39
CA ALA A 133 1.45 -28.67 -8.37
C ALA A 133 2.06 -29.04 -7.00
N ARG A 134 1.60 -28.43 -5.90
CA ARG A 134 2.06 -28.71 -4.53
C ARG A 134 0.87 -28.85 -3.58
N ASN A 135 0.72 -30.02 -2.95
CA ASN A 135 -0.41 -30.27 -2.04
C ASN A 135 -0.15 -29.79 -0.60
N ASN A 136 1.11 -29.53 -0.26
CA ASN A 136 1.58 -29.20 1.09
C ASN A 136 2.21 -27.81 1.20
N ILE A 137 2.15 -26.99 0.15
CA ILE A 137 2.71 -25.62 0.15
C ILE A 137 1.57 -24.63 -0.10
N PHE A 138 1.47 -23.64 0.77
CA PHE A 138 0.52 -22.54 0.66
C PHE A 138 1.27 -21.22 0.48
N ALA A 139 0.70 -20.31 -0.29
CA ALA A 139 1.24 -18.97 -0.47
C ALA A 139 0.13 -17.92 -0.28
N ILE A 140 0.48 -16.79 0.32
CA ILE A 140 -0.46 -15.72 0.66
C ILE A 140 0.18 -14.35 0.45
N GLY A 141 -0.67 -13.32 0.38
CA GLY A 141 -0.22 -11.93 0.38
C GLY A 141 0.28 -11.49 -1.00
N ASP A 142 1.29 -10.63 -1.03
CA ASP A 142 1.65 -9.91 -2.25
C ASP A 142 2.32 -10.79 -3.31
N VAL A 143 2.86 -11.94 -2.89
CA VAL A 143 3.64 -12.86 -3.74
C VAL A 143 2.79 -13.75 -4.66
N ILE A 144 1.46 -13.81 -4.48
CA ILE A 144 0.61 -14.76 -5.23
C ILE A 144 -0.06 -14.12 -6.45
N ASP A 145 -0.44 -14.93 -7.44
CA ASP A 145 -1.05 -14.51 -8.71
C ASP A 145 -2.54 -14.12 -8.63
N VAL A 146 -3.12 -14.08 -7.43
CA VAL A 146 -4.52 -13.69 -7.23
C VAL A 146 -4.74 -12.28 -7.77
N PRO A 147 -5.68 -12.09 -8.72
CA PRO A 147 -5.87 -10.85 -9.48
C PRO A 147 -6.66 -9.82 -8.67
N GLU A 148 -6.05 -9.36 -7.59
CA GLU A 148 -6.59 -8.34 -6.71
C GLU A 148 -5.49 -7.40 -6.26
N ARG A 149 -5.89 -6.30 -5.58
CA ARG A 149 -4.91 -5.36 -5.04
C ARG A 149 -4.09 -6.03 -3.95
N LYS A 150 -2.80 -5.73 -3.92
CA LYS A 150 -1.90 -6.21 -2.89
C LYS A 150 -2.04 -5.31 -1.65
N GLN A 151 -2.83 -5.76 -0.68
CA GLN A 151 -3.21 -4.99 0.51
C GLN A 151 -3.12 -5.86 1.76
N GLY A 152 -2.68 -5.28 2.88
CA GLY A 152 -2.55 -6.00 4.15
C GLY A 152 -3.86 -6.65 4.63
N VAL A 153 -5.02 -6.01 4.41
CA VAL A 153 -6.34 -6.58 4.75
C VAL A 153 -6.64 -7.83 3.93
N LEU A 154 -6.22 -7.88 2.66
CA LEU A 154 -6.41 -9.04 1.79
C LEU A 154 -5.42 -10.15 2.14
N ALA A 155 -4.15 -9.81 2.42
CA ALA A 155 -3.17 -10.75 2.97
C ALA A 155 -3.66 -11.40 4.28
N GLN A 156 -4.33 -10.65 5.15
CA GLN A 156 -4.96 -11.19 6.36
C GLN A 156 -6.10 -12.17 6.04
N ARG A 157 -6.92 -11.88 5.01
CA ARG A 157 -7.96 -12.83 4.56
C ARG A 157 -7.36 -14.10 3.98
N HIS A 158 -6.30 -13.99 3.20
CA HIS A 158 -5.52 -15.14 2.74
C HIS A 158 -5.05 -15.99 3.92
N ALA A 159 -4.44 -15.37 4.94
CA ALA A 159 -3.98 -16.06 6.14
C ALA A 159 -5.12 -16.79 6.88
N MET A 160 -6.30 -16.19 7.01
CA MET A 160 -7.45 -16.83 7.65
C MET A 160 -7.93 -18.08 6.90
N VAL A 161 -7.96 -18.04 5.57
CA VAL A 161 -8.33 -19.21 4.75
C VAL A 161 -7.28 -20.32 4.90
N VAL A 162 -6.00 -19.99 4.75
CA VAL A 162 -4.90 -20.97 4.88
C VAL A 162 -4.87 -21.58 6.28
N ALA A 163 -4.99 -20.78 7.34
CA ALA A 163 -5.01 -21.28 8.71
C ALA A 163 -6.18 -22.25 8.97
N LYS A 164 -7.37 -21.96 8.42
CA LYS A 164 -8.52 -22.86 8.51
C LYS A 164 -8.26 -24.18 7.76
N ASN A 165 -7.68 -24.10 6.57
CA ASN A 165 -7.34 -25.26 5.75
C ASN A 165 -6.27 -26.14 6.42
N LEU A 166 -5.20 -25.54 6.96
CA LEU A 166 -4.17 -26.25 7.71
C LEU A 166 -4.74 -26.97 8.93
N LYS A 167 -5.59 -26.32 9.73
CA LYS A 167 -6.26 -26.96 10.88
C LYS A 167 -7.11 -28.16 10.46
N LEU A 168 -7.73 -28.13 9.27
CA LEU A 168 -8.51 -29.27 8.76
C LEU A 168 -7.60 -30.43 8.33
N LEU A 169 -6.52 -30.13 7.61
CA LEU A 169 -5.56 -31.12 7.12
C LEU A 169 -4.82 -31.82 8.27
N LEU A 170 -4.41 -31.08 9.30
CA LEU A 170 -3.74 -31.64 10.48
C LEU A 170 -4.61 -32.62 11.29
N LYS A 171 -5.94 -32.52 11.18
CA LYS A 171 -6.88 -33.47 11.81
C LYS A 171 -7.01 -34.80 11.05
N GLY A 172 -6.29 -35.00 9.95
CA GLY A 172 -6.29 -36.23 9.15
C GLY A 172 -7.63 -36.59 8.46
N GLY A 173 -7.63 -37.68 7.69
CA GLY A 173 -8.77 -38.16 6.89
C GLY A 173 -8.90 -37.46 5.52
N ASN A 174 -9.77 -37.99 4.64
CA ASN A 174 -10.02 -37.41 3.31
C ASN A 174 -10.86 -36.12 3.41
N LYS A 175 -10.27 -35.05 3.95
CA LYS A 175 -10.91 -33.75 4.20
C LYS A 175 -10.62 -32.72 3.11
N GLU A 176 -10.00 -33.12 2.00
CA GLU A 176 -9.71 -32.23 0.87
C GLU A 176 -10.98 -31.57 0.32
N ILE A 177 -12.08 -32.33 0.25
CA ILE A 177 -13.40 -31.85 -0.21
C ILE A 177 -13.97 -30.73 0.70
N LYS A 178 -13.45 -30.60 1.93
CA LYS A 178 -13.92 -29.63 2.94
C LYS A 178 -13.05 -28.37 3.02
N LEU A 179 -12.02 -28.24 2.17
CA LEU A 179 -11.16 -27.07 2.19
C LEU A 179 -11.94 -25.81 1.83
N SER A 180 -11.68 -24.75 2.59
CA SER A 180 -12.26 -23.44 2.33
C SER A 180 -11.61 -22.81 1.10
N LYS A 181 -12.43 -22.14 0.31
CA LYS A 181 -12.03 -21.46 -0.92
C LYS A 181 -11.85 -19.97 -0.64
N TYR A 182 -10.80 -19.37 -1.18
CA TYR A 182 -10.63 -17.93 -1.28
C TYR A 182 -11.32 -17.43 -2.54
N ARG A 183 -12.05 -16.31 -2.42
CA ARG A 183 -12.63 -15.61 -3.56
C ARG A 183 -12.19 -14.15 -3.50
N PRO A 184 -11.54 -13.63 -4.56
CA PRO A 184 -11.24 -12.21 -4.65
C PRO A 184 -12.51 -11.37 -4.53
N THR A 185 -12.41 -10.25 -3.83
CA THR A 185 -13.53 -9.32 -3.67
C THR A 185 -13.11 -7.91 -4.04
N VAL A 186 -14.02 -7.13 -4.61
CA VAL A 186 -13.80 -5.71 -4.87
C VAL A 186 -13.55 -5.01 -3.53
N SER A 187 -12.33 -4.49 -3.33
CA SER A 187 -11.98 -3.83 -2.08
C SER A 187 -12.36 -2.36 -2.09
N ILE A 188 -13.01 -1.94 -1.00
CA ILE A 188 -13.09 -0.52 -0.63
C ILE A 188 -11.65 -0.03 -0.46
N THR A 189 -11.32 1.05 -1.16
CA THR A 189 -10.01 1.70 -0.99
C THR A 189 -10.22 2.96 -0.19
N MET A 190 -9.37 3.17 0.81
CA MET A 190 -9.36 4.38 1.59
C MET A 190 -7.93 4.88 1.70
N VAL A 191 -7.71 6.13 1.36
CA VAL A 191 -6.40 6.81 1.40
C VAL A 191 -6.52 7.96 2.39
N SER A 192 -5.72 7.96 3.46
CA SER A 192 -5.78 9.06 4.44
C SER A 192 -5.19 10.34 3.86
N LEU A 193 -5.74 11.46 4.30
CA LEU A 193 -5.29 12.80 3.99
C LEU A 193 -5.05 13.52 5.32
N GLY A 194 -3.90 13.26 5.92
CA GLY A 194 -3.58 13.71 7.27
C GLY A 194 -4.39 13.01 8.35
N LYS A 195 -4.39 13.59 9.56
CA LYS A 195 -5.04 13.01 10.75
C LYS A 195 -6.57 13.04 10.73
N LYS A 196 -7.20 13.84 9.88
CA LYS A 196 -8.64 14.11 9.98
C LYS A 196 -9.43 13.82 8.72
N ASP A 197 -8.78 13.79 7.55
CA ASP A 197 -9.45 13.57 6.29
C ASP A 197 -9.01 12.26 5.65
N ALA A 198 -9.84 11.74 4.75
CA ALA A 198 -9.46 10.66 3.85
C ALA A 198 -10.29 10.75 2.57
N VAL A 199 -9.83 10.06 1.52
CA VAL A 199 -10.63 9.74 0.35
C VAL A 199 -10.99 8.26 0.39
N ALA A 200 -12.26 7.93 0.25
CA ALA A 200 -12.75 6.56 0.18
C ALA A 200 -13.44 6.31 -1.16
N GLN A 201 -13.00 5.26 -1.86
CA GLN A 201 -13.62 4.73 -3.06
C GLN A 201 -14.43 3.48 -2.72
N LEU A 202 -15.75 3.59 -2.91
CA LEU A 202 -16.73 2.51 -2.82
C LEU A 202 -17.11 2.04 -4.23
N PRO A 203 -17.74 0.87 -4.40
CA PRO A 203 -18.08 0.32 -5.72
C PRO A 203 -18.88 1.27 -6.62
N PHE A 204 -19.73 2.14 -6.04
CA PHE A 204 -20.60 3.04 -6.79
C PHE A 204 -20.46 4.52 -6.42
N THR A 205 -19.56 4.89 -5.50
CA THR A 205 -19.43 6.27 -5.05
C THR A 205 -18.04 6.60 -4.49
N THR A 206 -17.72 7.90 -4.39
CA THR A 206 -16.47 8.42 -3.82
C THR A 206 -16.79 9.42 -2.72
N MET A 207 -16.33 9.14 -1.50
CA MET A 207 -16.47 10.02 -0.34
C MET A 207 -15.12 10.67 -0.01
N SER A 208 -15.14 11.88 0.53
CA SER A 208 -13.93 12.54 1.05
C SER A 208 -14.23 13.42 2.26
N GLY A 209 -13.19 13.72 3.03
CA GLY A 209 -13.26 14.62 4.18
C GLY A 209 -13.33 13.86 5.52
N PHE A 210 -13.90 14.52 6.52
CA PHE A 210 -13.83 14.10 7.92
C PHE A 210 -14.47 12.73 8.22
N LEU A 211 -15.59 12.40 7.56
CA LEU A 211 -16.31 11.13 7.80
C LEU A 211 -15.47 9.90 7.40
N PRO A 212 -14.92 9.80 6.18
CA PRO A 212 -13.90 8.80 5.85
C PRO A 212 -12.65 8.88 6.73
N GLY A 213 -12.22 10.10 7.09
CA GLY A 213 -11.08 10.33 7.97
C GLY A 213 -11.23 9.62 9.31
N LEU A 214 -12.35 9.80 10.01
CA LEU A 214 -12.68 9.12 11.27
C LEU A 214 -12.55 7.59 11.22
N ILE A 215 -12.89 6.95 10.08
CA ILE A 215 -12.80 5.50 9.92
C ILE A 215 -11.33 5.04 9.82
N LYS A 216 -10.46 5.83 9.18
CA LYS A 216 -9.05 5.49 8.97
C LYS A 216 -8.12 6.02 10.05
N SER A 217 -8.27 7.29 10.44
CA SER A 217 -7.26 8.07 11.16
C SER A 217 -7.39 8.02 12.68
N ARG A 218 -8.56 7.66 13.23
CA ARG A 218 -8.76 7.70 14.69
C ARG A 218 -8.03 6.58 15.42
N GLU A 219 -7.84 5.43 14.76
CA GLU A 219 -7.09 4.31 15.34
C GLU A 219 -6.20 3.56 14.34
N LEU A 220 -6.16 3.88 13.03
CA LEU A 220 -5.35 3.17 12.04
C LEU A 220 -5.49 1.63 12.08
N PHE A 221 -6.69 1.13 12.41
CA PHE A 221 -6.97 -0.28 12.72
C PHE A 221 -6.23 -0.86 13.94
N LEU A 222 -5.54 -0.07 14.75
CA LEU A 222 -4.77 -0.53 15.93
C LEU A 222 -5.61 -1.36 16.89
N ARG A 223 -6.83 -0.93 17.24
CA ARG A 223 -7.69 -1.73 18.12
C ARG A 223 -8.09 -3.06 17.50
N LYS A 224 -8.39 -3.07 16.20
CA LYS A 224 -8.70 -4.30 15.46
C LYS A 224 -7.49 -5.23 15.40
N THR A 225 -6.30 -4.69 15.14
CA THR A 225 -5.04 -5.44 15.11
C THR A 225 -4.68 -5.96 16.50
N ARG A 226 -4.78 -5.13 17.56
CA ARG A 226 -4.57 -5.53 18.95
C ARG A 226 -5.53 -6.65 19.34
N LYS A 227 -6.82 -6.51 19.04
CA LYS A 227 -7.81 -7.57 19.25
C LYS A 227 -7.45 -8.86 18.54
N LEU A 228 -7.03 -8.77 17.27
CA LEU A 228 -6.64 -9.94 16.49
C LEU A 228 -5.37 -10.61 17.04
N LEU A 229 -4.45 -9.83 17.61
CA LEU A 229 -3.22 -10.31 18.23
C LEU A 229 -3.42 -10.71 19.71
N GLY A 230 -4.63 -10.59 20.26
CA GLY A 230 -4.90 -10.89 21.68
C GLY A 230 -4.34 -9.88 22.68
N LEU A 231 -4.05 -8.65 22.25
CA LEU A 231 -3.38 -7.60 23.02
C LEU A 231 -4.33 -6.59 23.70
N GLU A 232 -5.59 -6.98 24.00
CA GLU A 232 -6.59 -6.06 24.56
C GLU A 232 -6.24 -5.55 25.98
N ASN A 233 -5.31 -6.18 26.69
CA ASN A 233 -4.98 -5.88 28.09
C ASN A 233 -3.78 -4.94 28.33
N HIS A 234 -3.15 -4.38 27.30
CA HIS A 234 -2.06 -3.42 27.49
C HIS A 234 -2.49 -2.01 27.10
N SER A 235 -2.97 -1.27 28.10
CA SER A 235 -3.16 0.18 28.07
C SER A 235 -1.80 0.87 27.92
N VAL A 236 -1.34 1.04 26.68
CA VAL A 236 -0.26 1.99 26.40
C VAL A 236 -0.93 3.31 26.06
N PHE A 237 -0.96 4.21 27.04
CA PHE A 237 -1.20 5.63 26.82
C PHE A 237 -0.09 6.16 25.92
N LEU A 238 -0.48 6.76 24.79
CA LEU A 238 0.33 7.70 24.01
C LEU A 238 -0.50 8.96 23.83
#